data_AF-A0A9X0SNM0-F1
#
_entry.id   AF-A0A9X0SNM0-F1
#
_cell.length_a   1.000
_cell.length_b   1.000
_cell.length_c   1.000
_cell.angle_alpha   90.00
_cell.angle_beta   90.00
_cell.angle_gamma   90.00
#
_symmetry.space_group_name_H-M   'P 1'
#
loop_
_entity.id
_entity.type
_entity.pdbx_description
1 polymer ?
#
loop_
_entity_poly.entity_id
_entity_poly.type
_entity_poly.pdbx_seq_one_letter_code
_entity_poly.pdbx_strand_id
1 'polypeptide(L)' 'MRWTTVVGVTTWSILIILYEWPKMKQNQKKERIAILILTAMGWLTTILLLFFPDIPGPTQAISYIFKPLSKVFEK' A
#
# COMPACT_ATOMS: atom_id res chain seq x y z
N MET A 1 10.19 -6.32 17.15
CA MET A 1 9.17 -6.81 16.19
C MET A 1 8.73 -5.74 15.18
N ARG A 2 8.33 -4.51 15.59
CA ARG A 2 7.89 -3.48 14.63
C ARG A 2 9.00 -3.03 13.66
N TRP A 3 10.22 -2.84 14.16
CA TRP A 3 11.38 -2.43 13.35
C TRP A 3 11.83 -3.47 12.34
N THR A 4 11.79 -4.76 12.67
CA THR A 4 12.09 -5.85 11.72
C THR A 4 11.11 -5.87 10.56
N THR A 5 9.83 -5.59 10.81
CA THR A 5 8.81 -5.46 9.76
C THR A 5 9.07 -4.23 8.88
N VAL A 6 9.41 -3.08 9.47
CA VAL A 6 9.76 -1.86 8.71
C VAL A 6 10.96 -2.09 7.80
N VAL A 7 12.01 -2.73 8.31
CA VAL A 7 13.20 -3.06 7.51
C VAL A 7 12.83 -4.04 6.40
N GLY A 8 12.08 -5.09 6.69
CA GLY A 8 11.64 -6.08 5.70
C GLY A 8 10.81 -5.48 4.56
N VAL A 9 9.84 -4.62 4.89
CA VAL A 9 8.98 -3.96 3.89
C VAL A 9 9.79 -2.95 3.07
N THR A 10 10.70 -2.21 3.70
CA THR A 10 11.61 -1.29 2.97
C THR A 10 12.51 -2.05 2.00
N THR A 11 13.12 -3.16 2.44
CA THR A 11 13.94 -4.02 1.56
C THR A 11 13.12 -4.59 0.42
N TRP A 12 11.89 -5.04 0.68
CA TRP A 12 10.98 -5.53 -0.36
C TRP A 12 10.61 -4.45 -1.39
N SER A 13 10.25 -3.25 -0.93
CA SER A 13 9.96 -2.11 -1.81
C SER A 13 11.16 -1.76 -2.69
N ILE A 14 12.37 -1.78 -2.14
CA ILE A 14 13.60 -1.52 -2.90
C ILE A 14 13.84 -2.62 -3.95
N LEU A 15 13.63 -3.89 -3.61
CA LEU A 15 13.77 -5.01 -4.54
C LEU A 15 12.77 -4.94 -5.70
N ILE A 16 11.51 -4.58 -5.43
CA ILE A 16 10.49 -4.36 -6.47
C ILE A 16 10.97 -3.27 -7.42
N ILE A 17 11.37 -2.12 -6.88
CA ILE A 17 11.86 -0.99 -7.69
C ILE A 17 13.09 -1.38 -8.51
N LEU A 18 14.08 -2.08 -7.91
CA LEU A 18 15.30 -2.54 -8.59
C LEU A 18 15.03 -3.59 -9.66
N TYR A 19 14.00 -4.42 -9.52
CA TYR A 19 13.65 -5.44 -10.50
C TYR A 19 12.85 -4.85 -11.67
N GLU A 20 11.98 -3.87 -11.40
CA GLU A 20 11.21 -3.18 -12.44
C GLU A 20 12.02 -2.13 -13.20
N TRP A 21 13.01 -1.50 -12.58
CA TRP A 21 13.89 -0.52 -13.23
C TRP A 21 14.57 -1.01 -14.51
N PRO A 22 15.24 -2.19 -14.54
CA PRO A 22 15.91 -2.74 -15.73
C PRO A 22 14.92 -3.36 -16.71
N LYS A 23 13.77 -3.84 -16.22
CA LYS A 23 12.74 -4.47 -17.07
C LYS A 23 11.95 -3.43 -17.87
N MET A 24 11.86 -2.19 -17.37
CA MET A 24 11.19 -1.08 -18.04
C MET A 24 12.08 -0.44 -19.10
N LYS A 25 11.67 -0.55 -20.37
CA LYS A 25 12.30 0.12 -21.51
C LYS A 25 12.25 1.64 -21.31
N GLN A 26 13.30 2.34 -21.76
CA GLN A 26 13.55 3.78 -21.57
C GLN A 26 12.36 4.72 -21.92
N ASN A 27 11.38 4.24 -22.68
CA ASN A 27 10.21 4.99 -23.14
C ASN A 27 8.96 4.88 -22.23
N GLN A 28 8.94 3.99 -21.22
CA GLN A 28 7.78 3.79 -20.33
C GLN A 28 7.88 4.58 -19.01
N LYS A 29 8.09 5.90 -19.13
CA LYS A 29 8.18 6.80 -17.95
C LYS A 29 6.91 6.82 -17.10
N LYS A 30 5.73 6.68 -17.73
CA LYS A 30 4.43 6.66 -17.03
C LYS A 30 4.25 5.42 -16.15
N GLU A 31 4.67 4.25 -16.64
CA GLU A 31 4.57 3.01 -15.86
C GLU A 31 5.55 3.02 -14.69
N ARG A 32 6.78 3.55 -14.86
CA ARG A 32 7.70 3.77 -13.73
C ARG A 32 7.06 4.57 -12.61
N ILE A 33 6.40 5.67 -12.98
CA ILE A 33 5.73 6.54 -12.00
C ILE A 33 4.57 5.78 -11.32
N ALA A 34 3.76 5.04 -12.08
CA ALA A 34 2.66 4.26 -11.51
C ALA A 34 3.15 3.23 -10.47
N ILE A 35 4.24 2.53 -10.76
CA ILE A 35 4.82 1.52 -9.85
C ILE A 35 5.43 2.17 -8.62
N LEU A 36 6.14 3.29 -8.79
CA LEU A 36 6.66 4.07 -7.67
C LEU A 36 5.52 4.53 -6.75
N ILE A 37 4.44 5.05 -7.32
CA ILE A 37 3.28 5.52 -6.56
C ILE A 37 2.58 4.36 -5.85
N LEU A 38 2.32 3.25 -6.54
CA LEU A 38 1.70 2.06 -5.93
C LEU A 38 2.55 1.49 -4.78
N THR A 39 3.85 1.36 -5.00
CA THR A 39 4.79 0.86 -4.00
C THR A 39 4.88 1.83 -2.82
N ALA A 40 4.95 3.13 -3.08
CA ALA A 40 4.95 4.16 -2.03
C ALA A 40 3.65 4.18 -1.22
N MET A 41 2.49 4.03 -1.87
CA MET A 41 1.19 3.94 -1.19
C MET A 41 1.12 2.71 -0.29
N GLY A 42 1.56 1.54 -0.76
CA GLY A 42 1.62 0.31 0.03
C GLY A 42 2.58 0.43 1.22
N TRP A 43 3.75 1.03 0.99
CA TRP A 43 4.76 1.27 2.03
C TRP A 43 4.24 2.25 3.10
N LEU A 44 3.65 3.37 2.67
CA LEU A 44 3.05 4.37 3.56
C LEU A 44 1.94 3.76 4.41
N THR A 45 1.05 2.97 3.80
CA THR A 45 -0.04 2.28 4.50
C THR A 45 0.50 1.31 5.55
N THR A 46 1.55 0.57 5.19
CA THR A 46 2.18 -0.39 6.10
C THR A 46 2.82 0.31 7.30
N ILE A 47 3.49 1.45 7.07
CA ILE A 47 4.04 2.29 8.15
C ILE A 47 2.92 2.84 9.03
N LEU A 48 1.86 3.38 8.43
CA LEU A 48 0.72 3.94 9.17
C LEU A 48 0.13 2.90 10.13
N LEU A 49 -0.10 1.67 9.66
CA LEU A 49 -0.62 0.56 10.47
C LEU A 49 0.36 0.07 11.54
N LEU A 50 1.67 0.12 11.28
CA LEU A 50 2.69 -0.27 12.25
C LEU A 50 2.80 0.69 13.43
N PHE A 51 2.64 2.00 13.18
CA PHE A 51 2.69 3.03 14.22
C PHE A 51 1.33 3.29 14.87
N PHE A 52 0.25 3.19 14.10
CA PHE A 52 -1.14 3.36 14.54
C PHE A 52 -1.96 2.10 14.24
N PRO A 53 -1.77 1.03 15.04
CA PRO A 53 -2.47 -0.25 14.83
C PRO A 53 -3.99 -0.17 15.03
N ASP A 54 -4.48 0.89 15.69
CA ASP A 54 -5.91 1.12 15.93
C ASP A 54 -6.63 1.79 14.75
N ILE A 55 -5.89 2.21 13.69
CA ILE A 55 -6.50 2.73 12.48
C ILE A 55 -7.00 1.54 11.64
N PRO A 56 -8.28 1.51 11.24
CA PRO A 56 -8.78 0.47 10.37
C PRO A 56 -7.99 0.49 9.07
N GLY A 57 -7.40 -0.65 8.69
CA GLY A 57 -6.67 -0.76 7.43
C GLY A 57 -7.54 -0.35 6.24
N PRO A 58 -6.97 -0.04 5.06
CA PRO A 58 -7.75 0.48 3.92
C PRO A 58 -8.95 -0.40 3.55
N THR A 59 -8.80 -1.73 3.64
CA THR A 59 -9.88 -2.69 3.44
C THR A 59 -10.96 -2.61 4.52
N GLN A 60 -10.55 -2.41 5.77
CA GLN A 60 -11.47 -2.23 6.90
C GLN A 60 -12.14 -0.85 6.88
N ALA A 61 -11.46 0.20 6.43
CA ALA A 61 -12.03 1.54 6.26
C ALA A 61 -13.18 1.52 5.22
N ILE A 62 -12.99 0.81 4.10
CA ILE A 62 -14.07 0.54 3.14
C ILE A 62 -15.23 -0.17 3.85
N SER A 63 -14.96 -1.22 4.63
CA SER A 63 -16.01 -1.93 5.37
C SER A 63 -16.75 -1.04 6.38
N TYR A 64 -16.07 -0.08 7.02
CA TYR A 64 -16.67 0.89 7.95
C TYR A 64 -17.60 1.88 7.24
N ILE A 65 -17.25 2.33 6.04
CA ILE A 65 -18.08 3.22 5.23
C ILE A 65 -19.29 2.48 4.65
N PHE A 66 -19.11 1.21 4.25
CA PHE A 66 -20.17 0.40 3.64
C PHE A 66 -21.13 -0.25 4.66
N LYS A 67 -20.70 -0.51 5.90
CA LYS A 67 -21.56 -1.03 6.98
C LYS A 67 -22.84 -0.21 7.25
N PRO A 68 -22.79 1.13 7.35
CA PRO A 68 -24.00 1.93 7.51
C PRO A 68 -24.84 1.95 6.23
N LEU A 69 -24.23 1.91 5.04
CA LEU A 69 -24.96 1.84 3.78
C LEU A 69 -25.71 0.51 3.60
N SER A 70 -25.11 -0.63 3.98
CA SER A 70 -25.77 -1.93 3.88
C SER A 70 -27.03 -1.99 4.74
N LYS A 71 -26.98 -1.43 5.96
CA LYS A 71 -28.15 -1.32 6.84
C LYS A 71 -29.29 -0.45 6.29
N VAL A 72 -28.97 0.51 5.41
CA VAL A 72 -29.99 1.37 4.76
C VAL A 72 -30.60 0.67 3.54
N PHE A 73 -29.82 -0.15 2.83
CA PHE A 73 -30.29 -0.91 1.66
C PHE A 73 -30.97 -2.24 2.00
N GLU A 74 -30.78 -2.77 3.20
CA GLU A 74 -31.42 -4.01 3.69
C GLU A 74 -32.84 -3.77 4.25
N LYS A 75 -33.48 -2.65 3.87
CA LYS A 75 -34.85 -2.29 4.26
C LYS A 75 -35.67 -1.93 3.03
#